data_AF-A0A183GWH3-F1
#
_entry.id   AF-A0A183GWH3-F1
#
_cell.length_a   1.000
_cell.length_b   1.000
_cell.length_c   1.000
_cell.angle_alpha   90.00
_cell.angle_beta   90.00
_cell.angle_gamma   90.00
#
_symmetry.space_group_name_H-M   'P 1'
#
loop_
_entity.id
_entity.type
_entity.pdbx_description
1 polymer ?
#
loop_
_entity_poly.entity_id
_entity_poly.type
_entity_poly.pdbx_seq_one_letter_code
_entity_poly.pdbx_strand_id
1 'polypeptide(L)'
;METKMLRWTAGVTRMDRIRNEAIRQKFGVAPIADKMREARLRWYGHVLRGEEDSVRKIGLKFEVVGKRPRGRPRQRWSDTLHMDLKVVGVHPDLALDREMWRHDTRIADPSTKRDRR
;
A
#
# COMPACT_ATOMS: atom_id res chain seq x y z
N MET A 1 -10.77 -10.77 -1.40
CA MET A 1 -10.22 -12.04 -0.86
C MET A 1 -9.91 -11.94 0.62
N GLU A 2 -9.15 -10.94 1.05
CA GLU A 2 -8.84 -10.62 2.47
C GLU A 2 -10.02 -10.89 3.43
N THR A 3 -11.13 -10.19 3.25
CA THR A 3 -12.28 -10.27 4.17
C THR A 3 -12.97 -11.64 4.18
N LYS A 4 -12.93 -12.38 3.07
CA LYS A 4 -13.54 -13.72 2.99
C LYS A 4 -12.80 -14.70 3.90
N MET A 5 -11.46 -14.65 3.89
CA MET A 5 -10.63 -15.51 4.73
C MET A 5 -10.80 -15.15 6.21
N LEU A 6 -10.72 -13.87 6.58
CA LEU A 6 -10.89 -13.43 7.97
C LEU A 6 -12.28 -13.81 8.53
N ARG A 7 -13.33 -13.66 7.71
CA ARG A 7 -14.69 -14.06 8.11
C ARG A 7 -14.81 -15.57 8.28
N TRP A 8 -14.25 -16.36 7.37
CA TRP A 8 -14.25 -17.81 7.49
C TRP A 8 -13.54 -18.28 8.77
N THR A 9 -12.36 -17.74 9.07
CA THR A 9 -11.63 -18.04 10.31
C THR A 9 -12.38 -17.62 11.57
N ALA A 10 -13.15 -16.52 11.50
CA ALA A 10 -13.97 -16.06 12.62
C ALA A 10 -15.34 -16.76 12.73
N GLY A 11 -15.69 -17.66 11.80
CA GLY A 11 -17.01 -18.28 11.73
C GLY A 11 -18.14 -17.31 11.38
N VAL A 12 -17.83 -16.16 10.79
CA VAL A 12 -18.80 -15.09 10.50
C VAL A 12 -19.36 -15.23 9.09
N THR A 13 -20.67 -15.26 8.99
CA THR A 13 -21.44 -15.32 7.75
C THR A 13 -21.92 -13.94 7.32
N ARG A 14 -22.62 -13.86 6.17
CA ARG A 14 -23.30 -12.63 5.76
C ARG A 14 -24.51 -12.29 6.64
N MET A 15 -25.14 -13.29 7.28
CA MET A 15 -26.35 -13.11 8.09
C MET A 15 -26.07 -12.37 9.39
N ASP A 16 -24.83 -12.47 9.91
CA ASP A 16 -24.42 -11.78 11.14
C ASP A 16 -24.34 -10.25 10.98
N ARG A 17 -24.38 -9.75 9.72
CA ARG A 17 -24.33 -8.31 9.39
C ARG A 17 -23.16 -7.54 10.04
N ILE A 18 -22.11 -8.25 10.46
CA ILE A 18 -20.91 -7.67 11.07
C ILE A 18 -20.10 -6.92 10.00
N ARG A 19 -19.75 -5.67 10.29
CA ARG A 19 -18.93 -4.83 9.42
C ARG A 19 -17.51 -5.38 9.26
N ASN A 20 -16.90 -5.15 8.10
CA ASN A 20 -15.57 -5.67 7.80
C ASN A 20 -14.50 -5.03 8.70
N GLU A 21 -14.70 -3.79 9.12
CA GLU A 21 -13.84 -3.07 10.06
C GLU A 21 -13.78 -3.79 11.40
N ALA A 22 -14.92 -4.27 11.92
CA ALA A 22 -14.97 -5.04 13.16
C ALA A 22 -14.25 -6.39 13.04
N ILE A 23 -14.36 -7.06 11.89
CA ILE A 23 -13.61 -8.28 11.63
C ILE A 23 -12.10 -8.00 11.63
N ARG A 24 -11.66 -6.95 10.93
CA ARG A 24 -10.24 -6.57 10.89
C ARG A 24 -9.71 -6.18 12.28
N GLN A 25 -10.50 -5.44 13.06
CA GLN A 25 -10.16 -5.08 14.44
C GLN A 25 -9.99 -6.32 15.33
N LYS A 26 -10.88 -7.32 15.20
CA LYS A 26 -10.77 -8.58 15.93
C LYS A 26 -9.46 -9.32 15.66
N PHE A 27 -8.98 -9.30 14.41
CA PHE A 27 -7.70 -9.92 14.04
C PHE A 27 -6.50 -8.98 14.20
N GLY A 28 -6.70 -7.70 14.50
CA GLY A 28 -5.65 -6.69 14.56
C GLY A 28 -4.92 -6.50 13.23
N VAL A 29 -5.64 -6.53 12.11
CA VAL A 29 -5.05 -6.40 10.76
C VAL A 29 -5.47 -5.09 10.08
N ALA A 30 -4.52 -4.41 9.45
CA ALA A 30 -4.84 -3.25 8.62
C ALA A 30 -5.50 -3.68 7.30
N PRO A 31 -6.27 -2.80 6.63
CA PRO A 31 -6.83 -3.09 5.31
C PRO A 31 -5.76 -3.50 4.30
N ILE A 32 -6.04 -4.51 3.46
CA ILE A 32 -5.07 -4.97 2.46
C ILE A 32 -4.64 -3.87 1.48
N ALA A 33 -5.54 -2.94 1.14
CA ALA A 33 -5.22 -1.82 0.25
C ALA A 33 -4.10 -0.94 0.83
N ASP A 34 -4.12 -0.76 2.14
CA ASP A 34 -3.12 -0.01 2.88
C ASP A 34 -1.79 -0.78 2.88
N LYS A 35 -1.80 -2.09 3.18
CA LYS A 35 -0.58 -2.92 3.10
C LYS A 35 0.05 -2.91 1.69
N MET A 36 -0.78 -2.96 0.65
CA MET A 36 -0.31 -2.85 -0.73
C MET A 36 0.30 -1.47 -1.00
N ARG A 37 -0.31 -0.39 -0.51
CA ARG A 37 0.25 0.98 -0.60
C ARG A 37 1.63 1.07 0.05
N GLU A 38 1.74 0.62 1.29
CA GLU A 38 3.02 0.60 2.02
C GLU A 38 4.09 -0.15 1.22
N ALA A 39 3.77 -1.33 0.67
CA ALA A 39 4.73 -2.10 -0.13
C ALA A 39 5.20 -1.34 -1.39
N ARG A 40 4.28 -0.64 -2.08
CA ARG A 40 4.62 0.19 -3.25
C ARG A 40 5.54 1.34 -2.88
N LEU A 41 5.21 2.08 -1.82
CA LEU A 41 6.01 3.21 -1.34
C LEU A 41 7.38 2.76 -0.80
N ARG A 42 7.45 1.61 -0.14
CA ARG A 42 8.73 1.02 0.31
C ARG A 42 9.64 0.71 -0.88
N TRP A 43 9.11 0.11 -1.93
CA TRP A 43 9.86 -0.15 -3.16
C TRP A 43 10.25 1.15 -3.86
N TYR A 44 9.34 2.12 -3.96
CA TYR A 44 9.60 3.41 -4.59
C TYR A 44 10.73 4.18 -3.90
N GLY A 45 10.69 4.30 -2.56
CA GLY A 45 11.78 4.94 -1.81
C GLY A 45 13.11 4.19 -1.95
N HIS A 46 13.08 2.85 -2.07
CA HIS A 46 14.27 2.06 -2.38
C HIS A 46 14.85 2.41 -3.76
N VAL A 47 14.01 2.60 -4.77
CA VAL A 47 14.45 3.03 -6.10
C VAL A 47 15.03 4.44 -6.07
N LEU A 48 14.41 5.38 -5.35
CA LEU A 48 14.88 6.77 -5.28
C LEU A 48 16.27 6.92 -4.67
N ARG A 49 16.58 6.12 -3.63
CA ARG A 49 17.91 6.08 -2.99
C ARG A 49 18.95 5.31 -3.80
N GLY A 50 18.56 4.62 -4.86
CA GLY A 50 19.49 3.89 -5.71
C GLY A 50 20.28 4.80 -6.64
N GLU A 51 21.38 4.25 -7.15
CA GLU A 51 22.21 4.88 -8.18
C GLU A 51 21.37 5.31 -9.40
N GLU A 52 21.76 6.44 -9.99
CA GLU A 52 21.06 7.05 -11.12
C GLU A 52 21.00 6.12 -12.33
N ASP A 53 22.12 5.44 -12.62
CA ASP A 53 22.25 4.52 -13.76
C ASP A 53 21.70 3.12 -13.46
N SER A 54 21.09 2.91 -12.30
CA SER A 54 20.48 1.61 -12.01
C SER A 54 19.25 1.37 -12.89
N VAL A 55 19.14 0.15 -13.43
CA VAL A 55 18.02 -0.27 -14.30
C VAL A 55 16.65 0.06 -13.69
N ARG A 56 16.52 -0.03 -12.36
CA ARG A 56 15.28 0.31 -11.63
C ARG A 56 14.94 1.79 -11.73
N LYS A 57 15.92 2.68 -11.60
CA LYS A 57 15.71 4.14 -11.60
C LYS A 57 15.54 4.66 -13.03
N ILE A 58 16.30 4.11 -13.98
CA ILE A 58 16.07 4.33 -15.42
C ILE A 58 14.65 3.89 -15.79
N GLY A 59 14.24 2.67 -15.43
CA GLY A 59 12.91 2.15 -15.74
C GLY A 59 11.77 2.93 -15.08
N LEU A 60 12.01 3.52 -13.90
CA LEU A 60 11.05 4.40 -13.23
C LEU A 60 10.84 5.72 -13.98
N LYS A 61 11.91 6.29 -14.55
CA LYS A 61 11.88 7.56 -15.31
C LYS A 61 11.51 7.37 -16.78
N PHE A 62 11.58 6.14 -17.28
CA PHE A 62 11.36 5.84 -18.69
C PHE A 62 9.91 6.06 -19.11
N GLU A 63 9.72 6.89 -20.14
CA GLU A 63 8.42 7.10 -20.78
C GLU A 63 8.36 6.43 -22.15
N VAL A 64 7.34 5.59 -22.36
CA VAL A 64 7.10 4.97 -23.66
C VAL A 64 6.39 5.96 -24.57
N VAL A 65 7.05 6.36 -25.66
CA VAL A 65 6.46 7.21 -26.71
C VAL A 65 5.40 6.41 -27.48
N GLY A 66 4.20 6.97 -27.62
CA GLY A 66 3.13 6.40 -28.44
C GLY A 66 1.74 6.48 -27.80
N LYS A 67 0.73 6.10 -28.58
CA LYS A 67 -0.67 6.03 -28.11
C LYS A 67 -0.98 4.63 -27.59
N ARG A 68 -1.66 4.54 -26.45
CA ARG A 68 -2.14 3.24 -25.94
C ARG A 68 -3.32 2.74 -26.78
N PRO A 69 -3.39 1.43 -27.08
CA PRO A 69 -4.57 0.84 -27.71
C PRO A 69 -5.79 0.92 -26.79
N ARG A 70 -6.99 0.93 -27.39
CA ARG A 70 -8.25 0.91 -26.66
C ARG A 70 -8.40 -0.41 -25.88
N GLY A 71 -8.99 -0.33 -24.68
CA GLY A 71 -9.36 -1.50 -23.87
C GLY A 71 -8.49 -1.76 -22.62
N ARG A 72 -7.27 -1.23 -22.53
CA ARG A 72 -6.45 -1.36 -21.31
C ARG A 72 -6.83 -0.29 -20.27
N PRO A 73 -6.80 -0.60 -18.95
CA PRO A 73 -6.96 0.42 -17.92
C PRO A 73 -6.05 1.62 -18.16
N ARG A 74 -6.62 2.82 -18.06
CA ARG A 74 -5.89 4.08 -18.28
C ARG A 74 -4.81 4.31 -17.22
N GLN A 75 -5.04 3.83 -16.00
CA GLN A 75 -4.16 4.01 -14.86
C GLN A 75 -2.78 3.38 -15.09
N ARG A 76 -1.74 4.20 -14.92
CA ARG A 76 -0.33 3.80 -14.91
C ARG A 76 0.09 3.45 -13.48
N TRP A 77 1.25 2.81 -13.40
CA TRP A 77 1.93 2.60 -12.13
C TRP A 77 2.27 3.93 -11.46
N SER A 78 2.82 4.89 -12.22
CA SER A 78 3.12 6.25 -11.77
C SER A 78 1.88 6.97 -11.21
N ASP A 79 0.73 6.84 -11.86
CA ASP A 79 -0.53 7.45 -11.40
C ASP A 79 -0.91 6.90 -10.02
N THR A 80 -0.77 5.58 -9.83
CA THR A 80 -1.03 4.93 -8.54
C THR A 80 -0.05 5.41 -7.47
N LEU A 81 1.24 5.52 -7.79
CA LEU A 81 2.25 6.03 -6.87
C LEU A 81 1.96 7.48 -6.44
N HIS A 82 1.58 8.36 -7.37
CA HIS A 82 1.22 9.74 -7.03
C HIS A 82 -0.01 9.80 -6.13
N MET A 83 -1.02 8.95 -6.37
CA MET A 83 -2.17 8.84 -5.48
C MET A 83 -1.76 8.35 -4.09
N ASP A 84 -0.89 7.35 -4.00
CA ASP A 84 -0.42 6.82 -2.73
C ASP A 84 0.35 7.85 -1.92
N LEU A 85 1.28 8.58 -2.55
CA LEU A 85 2.01 9.69 -1.92
C LEU A 85 1.05 10.77 -1.40
N LYS A 86 0.01 11.10 -2.18
CA LYS A 86 -1.03 12.05 -1.76
C LYS A 86 -1.85 11.55 -0.57
N VAL A 87 -2.20 10.26 -0.55
CA VAL A 87 -2.95 9.66 0.57
C VAL A 87 -2.13 9.68 1.86
N VAL A 88 -0.83 9.42 1.77
CA VAL A 88 0.06 9.41 2.94
C VAL A 88 0.54 10.83 3.30
N GLY A 89 0.52 11.77 2.35
CA GLY A 89 0.95 13.15 2.57
C GLY A 89 2.47 13.34 2.56
N VAL A 90 3.21 12.46 1.87
CA VAL A 90 4.68 12.45 1.86
C VAL A 90 5.22 12.92 0.51
N HIS A 91 6.20 13.82 0.54
CA HIS A 91 6.92 14.24 -0.66
C HIS A 91 8.02 13.21 -1.03
N PRO A 92 8.22 12.87 -2.32
CA PRO A 92 9.26 11.92 -2.74
C PRO A 92 10.67 12.20 -2.22
N ASP A 93 11.04 13.47 -2.05
CA ASP A 93 12.40 13.85 -1.61
C ASP A 93 12.73 13.38 -0.20
N LEU A 94 11.71 13.18 0.66
CA LEU A 94 11.87 12.56 1.98
C LEU A 94 12.42 11.14 1.88
N ALA A 95 12.38 10.49 0.71
CA ALA A 95 12.94 9.15 0.54
C ALA A 95 14.44 9.08 0.83
N LEU A 96 15.18 10.19 0.75
CA LEU A 96 16.60 10.23 1.10
C LEU A 96 16.82 10.01 2.61
N ASP A 97 15.91 10.51 3.44
CA ASP A 97 15.85 10.15 4.86
C ASP A 97 15.13 8.82 5.02
N ARG A 98 15.91 7.76 5.26
CA ARG A 98 15.38 6.40 5.39
C ARG A 98 14.48 6.23 6.62
N GLU A 99 14.77 6.94 7.71
CA GLU A 99 14.01 6.82 8.95
C GLU A 99 12.67 7.53 8.81
N MET A 100 12.68 8.77 8.32
CA MET A 100 11.47 9.54 8.08
C MET A 100 10.57 8.85 7.03
N TRP A 101 11.16 8.37 5.92
CA TRP A 101 10.41 7.63 4.92
C TRP A 101 9.74 6.38 5.50
N ARG A 102 10.44 5.64 6.36
CA ARG A 102 9.87 4.45 7.02
C ARG A 102 8.77 4.83 7.99
N HIS A 103 8.96 5.88 8.77
CA HIS A 103 7.97 6.34 9.74
C HIS A 103 6.66 6.71 9.02
N ASP A 104 6.75 7.51 7.96
CA ASP A 104 5.57 8.09 7.33
C ASP A 104 4.86 7.13 6.37
N THR A 105 5.59 6.22 5.71
CA THR A 105 4.98 5.29 4.74
C THR A 105 4.53 3.97 5.34
N ARG A 106 4.98 3.64 6.56
CA ARG A 106 4.63 2.39 7.23
C ARG A 106 3.20 2.43 7.74
N ILE A 107 2.50 1.31 7.56
CA ILE A 107 1.15 1.15 8.09
C ILE A 107 1.22 0.14 9.22
N ALA A 108 1.07 0.66 10.45
CA ALA A 108 0.95 -0.17 11.63
C ALA A 108 -0.32 -1.03 11.50
N ASP A 109 -0.19 -2.33 11.71
CA ASP A 109 -1.36 -3.14 12.03
C ASP A 109 -1.94 -2.59 13.34
N PRO A 110 -3.25 -2.31 13.40
CA PRO A 110 -3.85 -1.75 14.60
C PRO A 110 -3.59 -2.72 15.75
N SER A 111 -2.80 -2.29 16.73
CA SER A 111 -2.45 -3.13 17.87
C SER A 111 -3.75 -3.54 18.56
N THR A 112 -3.98 -4.83 18.72
CA THR A 112 -5.02 -5.29 19.63
C THR A 112 -4.66 -4.81 21.02
N LYS A 113 -5.50 -3.98 21.64
CA LYS A 113 -5.54 -3.90 23.11
C LYS A 113 -5.92 -5.31 23.54
N ARG A 114 -4.92 -6.14 23.87
CA ARG A 114 -5.16 -7.45 24.48
C ARG A 114 -5.90 -7.16 25.78
N ASP A 115 -7.17 -7.54 25.86
CA ASP A 115 -7.82 -7.65 27.15
C ASP A 115 -6.97 -8.58 28.00
N ARG A 116 -6.37 -8.02 29.05
CA ARG A 116 -5.69 -8.79 30.08
C ARG A 116 -6.80 -9.54 30.81
N ARG A 117 -6.96 -10.83 30.47
CA ARG A 117 -7.67 -11.78 31.32
C ARG A 117 -6.82 -12.10 32.55
#